data_AF-A0A3C1MSZ1-F1
#
_entry.id   AF-A0A3C1MSZ1-F1
#
_cell.length_a   1.000
_cell.length_b   1.000
_cell.length_c   1.000
_cell.angle_alpha   90.00
_cell.angle_beta   90.00
_cell.angle_gamma   90.00
#
_symmetry.space_group_name_H-M   'P 1'
#
loop_
_entity.id
_entity.type
_entity.pdbx_description
1 polymer ?
#
loop_
_entity_poly.entity_id
_entity_poly.type
_entity_poly.pdbx_seq_one_letter_code
_entity_poly.pdbx_strand_id
1 'polypeptide(L)'
;LGHGDVVIAAITSCTNTSNPSVMLAAGLLAKKAVEKGLTVSPHVKTSLGPGSRVVTEYLKAAGLLDALGDVGFKLVGYGCTTCIGNSGPLSAAIESAITGNDLIAA
;
A
#
# COMPACT_ATOMS: atom_id res chain seq x y z
N LEU A 1 14.73 6.63 9.25
CA LEU A 1 15.34 5.48 8.56
C LEU A 1 16.31 4.84 9.53
N GLY A 2 15.86 3.74 10.12
CA GLY A 2 16.65 2.79 10.89
C GLY A 2 16.32 1.37 10.46
N HIS A 3 16.93 0.38 11.10
CA HIS A 3 16.63 -1.02 10.84
C HIS A 3 15.16 -1.33 11.11
N GLY A 4 14.52 -2.01 10.16
CA GLY A 4 13.10 -2.41 10.24
C GLY A 4 12.11 -1.31 9.85
N ASP A 5 12.55 -0.10 9.49
CA ASP A 5 11.66 0.89 8.91
C ASP A 5 11.05 0.36 7.61
N VAL A 6 9.73 0.45 7.50
CA VAL A 6 8.98 0.05 6.31
C VAL A 6 9.19 1.11 5.22
N VAL A 7 9.66 0.71 4.06
CA VAL A 7 9.87 1.61 2.90
C VAL A 7 8.96 1.25 1.73
N ILE A 8 8.41 0.02 1.71
CA ILE A 8 7.38 -0.40 0.74
C ILE A 8 6.21 -1.02 1.50
N ALA A 9 5.00 -0.56 1.21
CA ALA A 9 3.77 -1.19 1.70
C ALA A 9 2.78 -1.37 0.54
N ALA A 10 2.60 -2.61 0.08
CA ALA A 10 1.78 -2.89 -1.10
C ALA A 10 0.60 -3.81 -0.76
N ILE A 11 -0.63 -3.35 -1.03
CA ILE A 11 -1.80 -4.22 -1.11
C ILE A 11 -1.83 -4.80 -2.53
N THR A 12 -1.24 -5.99 -2.68
CA THR A 12 -1.02 -6.66 -3.97
C THR A 12 -1.32 -8.16 -3.83
N SER A 13 -0.95 -8.95 -4.84
CA SER A 13 -1.13 -10.40 -4.95
C SER A 13 -2.57 -10.86 -5.19
N CYS A 14 -2.76 -11.78 -6.13
CA CYS A 14 -4.04 -12.43 -6.35
C CYS A 14 -4.51 -13.24 -5.12
N THR A 15 -3.58 -13.73 -4.29
CA THR A 15 -3.90 -14.52 -3.09
C THR A 15 -4.77 -13.73 -2.11
N ASN A 16 -4.47 -12.45 -1.89
CA ASN A 16 -5.21 -11.62 -0.92
C ASN A 16 -6.23 -10.70 -1.61
N THR A 17 -5.92 -10.16 -2.78
CA THR A 17 -6.85 -9.24 -3.46
C THR A 17 -8.10 -9.94 -4.00
N SER A 18 -8.08 -11.27 -4.15
CA SER A 18 -9.26 -12.07 -4.48
C SER A 18 -10.18 -12.35 -3.29
N ASN A 19 -9.75 -12.04 -2.06
CA ASN A 19 -10.52 -12.27 -0.84
C ASN A 19 -11.19 -10.95 -0.38
N PRO A 20 -12.51 -10.79 -0.57
CA PRO A 20 -13.20 -9.54 -0.21
C PRO A 20 -13.12 -9.22 1.28
N SER A 21 -13.07 -10.23 2.15
CA SER A 21 -13.04 -10.02 3.60
C SER A 21 -11.82 -9.21 4.04
N VAL A 22 -10.63 -9.56 3.54
CA VAL A 22 -9.39 -8.84 3.90
C VAL A 22 -9.30 -7.47 3.23
N MET A 23 -9.83 -7.34 2.00
CA MET A 23 -9.85 -6.06 1.29
C MET A 23 -10.81 -5.06 1.93
N LEU A 24 -12.01 -5.51 2.33
CA LEU A 24 -12.96 -4.71 3.09
C LEU A 24 -12.41 -4.37 4.48
N ALA A 25 -11.76 -5.32 5.15
CA ALA A 25 -11.11 -5.06 6.43
C ALA A 25 -10.02 -3.99 6.32
N ALA A 26 -9.18 -4.03 5.29
CA ALA A 26 -8.17 -3.00 5.01
C ALA A 26 -8.82 -1.63 4.78
N GLY A 27 -9.89 -1.57 4.00
CA GLY A 27 -10.64 -0.34 3.78
C GLY A 27 -11.29 0.23 5.04
N LEU A 28 -11.91 -0.62 5.87
CA LEU A 28 -12.49 -0.22 7.15
C LEU A 28 -11.44 0.26 8.14
N LEU A 29 -10.26 -0.36 8.15
CA LEU A 29 -9.13 0.08 8.97
C LEU A 29 -8.62 1.45 8.50
N ALA A 30 -8.45 1.64 7.19
CA ALA A 30 -8.06 2.92 6.61
C ALA A 30 -9.04 4.03 6.98
N LYS A 31 -10.35 3.78 6.85
CA LYS A 31 -11.40 4.72 7.26
C LYS A 31 -11.26 5.14 8.72
N LYS A 32 -11.09 4.18 9.64
CA LYS A 32 -10.89 4.46 11.07
C LYS A 32 -9.58 5.20 11.35
N ALA A 33 -8.54 4.96 10.57
CA ALA A 33 -7.26 5.66 10.70
C ALA A 33 -7.42 7.14 10.31
N VAL A 34 -8.08 7.41 9.18
CA VAL A 34 -8.41 8.78 8.72
C VAL A 34 -9.29 9.51 9.74
N GLU A 35 -10.35 8.86 10.25
CA GLU A 35 -11.22 9.44 11.28
C GLU A 35 -10.47 9.80 12.58
N LYS A 36 -9.34 9.13 12.83
CA LYS A 36 -8.45 9.41 13.97
C LYS A 36 -7.28 10.35 13.64
N GLY A 37 -7.24 10.90 12.42
CA GLY A 37 -6.17 11.79 11.97
C GLY A 37 -4.81 11.11 11.77
N LEU A 38 -4.79 9.78 11.61
CA LEU A 38 -3.56 9.02 11.34
C LEU A 38 -3.22 9.06 9.85
N THR A 39 -1.93 9.21 9.55
CA THR A 39 -1.39 9.22 8.19
C THR A 39 -0.19 8.28 8.09
N VAL A 40 0.08 7.78 6.88
CA VAL A 40 1.30 7.01 6.61
C VAL A 40 2.49 7.96 6.48
N SER A 41 3.66 7.52 6.93
CA SER A 41 4.91 8.28 6.78
C SER A 41 5.23 8.53 5.30
N PRO A 42 5.66 9.76 4.90
CA PRO A 42 5.98 10.08 3.51
C PRO A 42 7.10 9.25 2.88
N HIS A 43 7.95 8.60 3.69
CA HIS A 43 9.00 7.74 3.16
C HIS A 43 8.48 6.36 2.72
N VAL A 44 7.25 5.99 3.06
CA VAL A 44 6.70 4.68 2.70
C VAL A 44 6.10 4.76 1.31
N LYS A 45 6.57 3.91 0.40
CA LYS A 45 5.95 3.74 -0.91
C LYS A 45 4.74 2.82 -0.80
N THR A 46 3.56 3.43 -0.71
CA THR A 46 2.28 2.71 -0.66
C THR A 46 1.73 2.42 -2.05
N SER A 47 1.06 1.28 -2.23
CA SER A 47 0.37 0.97 -3.48
C SER A 47 -0.80 -0.01 -3.31
N LEU A 48 -1.83 0.15 -4.15
CA LEU A 48 -2.94 -0.80 -4.29
C LEU A 48 -2.93 -1.37 -5.71
N GLY A 49 -2.60 -2.66 -5.83
CA GLY A 49 -2.50 -3.42 -7.07
C GLY A 49 -3.42 -4.65 -7.09
N PRO A 50 -4.75 -4.48 -7.24
CA PRO A 50 -5.71 -5.57 -7.22
C PRO A 50 -5.64 -6.45 -8.47
N GLY A 51 -5.95 -7.75 -8.33
CA GLY A 51 -5.99 -8.68 -9.45
C GLY A 51 -7.17 -8.50 -10.41
N SER A 52 -8.21 -7.73 -10.02
CA SER A 52 -9.43 -7.51 -10.81
C SER A 52 -10.09 -6.18 -10.50
N ARG A 53 -10.83 -5.64 -11.47
CA ARG A 53 -11.67 -4.43 -11.30
C ARG A 53 -12.79 -4.61 -10.29
N VAL A 54 -13.26 -5.85 -10.08
CA VAL A 54 -14.31 -6.15 -9.08
C VAL A 54 -13.90 -5.65 -7.69
N VAL A 55 -12.61 -5.70 -7.36
CA VAL A 55 -12.06 -5.24 -6.08
C VAL A 55 -12.32 -3.76 -5.85
N THR A 56 -11.98 -2.92 -6.82
CA THR A 56 -12.18 -1.48 -6.71
C THR A 56 -13.66 -1.11 -6.77
N GLU A 57 -14.49 -1.85 -7.50
CA GLU A 57 -15.93 -1.60 -7.56
C GLU A 57 -16.60 -1.78 -6.19
N TYR A 58 -16.37 -2.89 -5.48
CA TYR A 58 -16.98 -3.06 -4.15
C TYR A 58 -16.36 -2.13 -3.10
N LEU A 59 -15.07 -1.81 -3.18
CA LEU A 59 -14.44 -0.84 -2.27
C LEU A 59 -15.03 0.56 -2.48
N LYS A 60 -15.30 0.94 -3.73
CA LYS A 60 -15.93 2.22 -4.06
C LYS A 60 -17.39 2.24 -3.62
N ALA A 61 -18.15 1.18 -3.89
CA ALA A 61 -19.55 1.06 -3.46
C ALA A 61 -19.69 1.14 -1.92
N ALA A 62 -18.71 0.62 -1.18
CA ALA A 62 -18.66 0.69 0.28
C ALA A 62 -18.10 2.03 0.83
N GLY A 63 -17.66 2.96 -0.04
CA GLY A 63 -17.02 4.22 0.37
C GLY A 63 -15.65 4.03 1.04
N LEU A 64 -14.95 2.94 0.73
CA LEU A 64 -13.66 2.57 1.35
C LEU A 64 -12.46 2.84 0.45
N LEU A 65 -12.67 2.98 -0.87
CA LEU A 65 -11.58 3.24 -1.81
C LEU A 65 -10.91 4.60 -1.55
N ASP A 66 -11.70 5.64 -1.27
CA ASP A 66 -11.18 6.97 -0.96
C ASP A 66 -10.40 6.96 0.36
N ALA A 67 -10.93 6.28 1.39
CA ALA A 67 -10.23 6.12 2.66
C ALA A 67 -8.88 5.42 2.52
N LEU A 68 -8.77 4.38 1.67
CA LEU A 68 -7.48 3.76 1.33
C LEU A 68 -6.54 4.76 0.65
N GLY A 69 -7.06 5.58 -0.27
CA GLY A 69 -6.32 6.62 -0.95
C GLY A 69 -5.77 7.70 0.00
N ASP A 70 -6.54 8.09 1.02
CA ASP A 70 -6.17 9.10 2.02
C ASP A 70 -4.98 8.65 2.89
N VAL A 71 -4.88 7.35 3.18
CA VAL A 71 -3.69 6.76 3.83
C VAL A 71 -2.62 6.31 2.83
N GLY A 72 -2.71 6.73 1.57
CA GLY A 72 -1.67 6.55 0.54
C GLY A 72 -1.83 5.33 -0.38
N PHE A 73 -2.77 4.41 -0.13
CA PHE A 73 -2.99 3.20 -0.93
C PHE A 73 -3.85 3.48 -2.18
N LYS A 74 -3.30 4.28 -3.10
CA LYS A 74 -3.93 4.58 -4.38
C LYS A 74 -3.79 3.43 -5.36
N LEU A 75 -4.81 3.25 -6.21
CA LEU A 75 -4.78 2.28 -7.30
C LEU A 75 -3.63 2.60 -8.28
N VAL A 76 -2.67 1.69 -8.41
CA VAL A 76 -1.53 1.85 -9.35
C VAL A 76 -1.69 1.04 -10.63
N GLY A 77 -2.59 0.06 -10.64
CA GLY A 77 -2.86 -0.79 -11.80
C GLY A 77 -3.49 -2.13 -11.40
N TYR A 78 -3.90 -2.91 -12.40
CA TYR A 78 -4.44 -4.25 -12.20
C TYR A 78 -3.44 -5.29 -12.68
N GLY A 79 -2.98 -6.18 -11.79
CA GLY A 79 -2.01 -7.22 -12.11
C GLY A 79 -1.03 -7.51 -10.97
N CYS A 80 0.00 -8.30 -11.27
CA CYS A 80 0.90 -8.82 -10.23
C CYS A 80 1.73 -7.76 -9.51
N THR A 81 2.11 -6.66 -10.17
CA THR A 81 2.80 -5.49 -9.56
C THR A 81 3.93 -5.90 -8.59
N THR A 82 3.93 -5.38 -7.37
CA THR A 82 4.95 -5.65 -6.33
C THR A 82 5.06 -7.14 -5.97
N CYS A 83 3.99 -7.95 -6.15
CA CYS A 83 4.02 -9.38 -5.83
C CYS A 83 5.08 -10.17 -6.62
N ILE A 84 5.47 -9.70 -7.80
CA ILE A 84 6.51 -10.32 -8.64
C ILE A 84 7.79 -9.48 -8.71
N GLY A 85 7.97 -8.54 -7.77
CA GLY A 85 9.12 -7.63 -7.73
C GLY A 85 8.98 -6.37 -8.59
N ASN A 86 7.86 -6.17 -9.30
CA ASN A 86 7.59 -4.93 -10.04
C ASN A 86 7.07 -3.83 -9.10
N SER A 87 7.86 -3.48 -8.09
CA SER A 87 7.58 -2.40 -7.14
C SER A 87 7.95 -1.02 -7.69
N GLY A 88 8.84 -0.95 -8.68
CA GLY A 88 9.45 0.30 -9.16
C GLY A 88 10.40 0.92 -8.13
N PRO A 89 11.14 1.98 -8.51
CA PRO A 89 12.21 2.53 -7.68
C PRO A 89 11.67 3.19 -6.40
N LEU A 90 12.49 3.22 -5.34
CA LEU A 90 12.26 4.10 -4.21
C LEU A 90 12.73 5.52 -4.58
N SER A 91 12.47 6.51 -3.71
CA SER A 91 13.09 7.82 -3.92
C SER A 91 14.61 7.69 -3.73
N ALA A 92 15.39 8.35 -4.59
CA ALA A 92 16.86 8.29 -4.54
C ALA A 92 17.43 8.68 -3.16
N ALA A 93 16.74 9.58 -2.44
CA ALA A 93 17.11 9.96 -1.07
C ALA A 93 16.96 8.80 -0.07
N ILE A 94 15.90 7.98 -0.20
CA ILE A 94 15.71 6.79 0.65
C ILE A 94 16.73 5.71 0.30
N GLU A 95 16.94 5.44 -0.99
CA GLU A 95 17.93 4.44 -1.43
C GLU A 95 19.34 4.79 -0.94
N SER A 96 19.73 6.06 -1.07
CA SER A 96 21.03 6.55 -0.58
C SER A 96 21.14 6.44 0.94
N ALA A 97 20.06 6.72 1.68
CA ALA A 97 20.06 6.61 3.13
C ALA A 97 20.12 5.17 3.62
N ILE A 98 19.49 4.22 2.93
CA ILE A 98 19.57 2.79 3.27
C ILE A 98 21.00 2.28 3.05
N THR A 99 21.52 2.45 1.83
CA THR A 99 22.85 1.93 1.46
C THR A 99 23.97 2.64 2.20
N GLY A 100 23.88 3.97 2.33
CA GLY A 100 24.93 4.79 2.95
C GLY A 100 25.07 4.58 4.46
N ASN A 101 24.03 4.05 5.13
CA ASN A 101 24.04 3.78 6.57
C ASN A 101 23.91 2.28 6.90
N ASP A 102 24.10 1.40 5.91
CA ASP A 102 24.02 -0.06 6.03
C ASP A 102 22.73 -0.55 6.73
N LEU A 103 21.58 0.03 6.34
CA LEU A 103 20.30 -0.26 6.96
C LEU A 103 19.61 -1.47 6.31
N ILE A 104 18.89 -2.23 7.14
CA ILE A 104 17.98 -3.30 6.68
C ILE A 104 16.55 -2.73 6.75
N ALA A 105 16.00 -2.37 5.59
CA ALA A 105 14.63 -1.86 5.46
C ALA A 105 13.64 -2.99 5.14
N ALA A 106 12.36 -2.76 5.45
CA ALA A 106 11.25 -3.70 5.22
C ALA A 106 10.35 -3.29 4.05
#